data_AF-A0A962LHM0-F1
#
_entry.id   AF-A0A962LHM0-F1
#
_cell.length_a   1.000
_cell.length_b   1.000
_cell.length_c   1.000
_cell.angle_alpha   90.00
_cell.angle_beta   90.00
_cell.angle_gamma   90.00
#
_symmetry.space_group_name_H-M   'P 1'
#
loop_
_entity.id
_entity.type
_entity.pdbx_description
1 polymer ?
#
loop_
_entity_poly.entity_id
_entity_poly.type
_entity_poly.pdbx_seq_one_letter_code
_entity_poly.pdbx_strand_id
1 'polypeptide(L)'
;MTSPNHDPQWERIREETIRHVSEEPMLASFLHATILNHAVLEHALSFHLANQLDSPTASSLLLRDVILQAFESDPGIRESVRADLQAVLDRDSACHELYIPFLYFKGFHALQTHRVAHWLWRQGRESLALFFQNRMTTTFGVDIHPAA
;
A
#
# COMPACT_ATOMS: atom_id res chain seq x y z
N MET A 1 -21.74 18.14 10.46
CA MET A 1 -20.62 18.72 9.68
C MET A 1 -19.35 18.02 10.16
N THR A 2 -19.03 16.87 9.56
CA THR A 2 -17.83 16.09 9.88
C THR A 2 -16.64 16.72 9.14
N SER A 3 -15.64 17.20 9.88
CA SER A 3 -14.43 17.80 9.33
C SER A 3 -13.79 16.90 8.26
N PRO A 4 -13.21 17.46 7.17
CA PRO A 4 -12.49 16.64 6.21
C PRO A 4 -11.25 16.07 6.91
N ASN A 5 -11.19 14.75 7.01
CA ASN A 5 -10.01 13.99 6.60
C ASN A 5 -8.68 14.33 7.32
N HIS A 6 -8.67 14.42 8.65
CA HIS A 6 -7.44 14.50 9.44
C HIS A 6 -6.89 13.09 9.69
N ASP A 7 -5.82 12.73 9.00
CA ASP A 7 -5.12 11.45 9.15
C ASP A 7 -3.68 11.70 9.63
N PRO A 8 -3.42 11.63 10.94
CA PRO A 8 -2.13 12.00 11.51
C PRO A 8 -1.01 11.05 11.08
N GLN A 9 -1.32 9.79 10.75
CA GLN A 9 -0.30 8.87 10.24
C GLN A 9 0.11 9.25 8.82
N TRP A 10 -0.84 9.64 7.98
CA TRP A 10 -0.53 10.09 6.63
C TRP A 10 0.25 11.40 6.62
N GLU A 11 -0.15 12.36 7.45
CA GLU A 11 0.58 13.62 7.63
C GLU A 11 2.03 13.36 8.06
N ARG A 12 2.24 12.49 9.05
CA ARG A 12 3.56 12.07 9.49
C ARG A 12 4.40 11.44 8.38
N ILE A 13 3.84 10.52 7.59
CA ILE A 13 4.54 9.90 6.44
C ILE A 13 5.00 10.97 5.44
N ARG A 14 4.14 11.95 5.13
CA ARG A 14 4.47 13.04 4.22
C ARG A 14 5.58 13.93 4.78
N GLU A 15 5.51 14.29 6.06
CA GLU A 15 6.53 15.11 6.73
C GLU A 15 7.89 14.41 6.78
N GLU A 16 7.92 13.13 7.14
CA GLU A 16 9.13 12.29 7.09
C GLU A 16 9.71 12.27 5.68
N THR A 17 8.87 12.01 4.67
CA THR A 17 9.29 11.97 3.28
C THR A 17 9.89 13.30 2.80
N ILE A 18 9.30 14.44 3.18
CA ILE A 18 9.80 15.77 2.81
C ILE A 18 11.23 15.99 3.34
N ARG A 19 11.54 15.54 4.56
CA ARG A 19 12.89 15.67 5.13
C ARG A 19 13.93 14.91 4.31
N HIS A 20 13.58 13.72 3.83
CA HIS A 20 14.51 12.85 3.10
C HIS A 20 14.65 13.18 1.61
N VAL A 21 13.71 13.90 1.00
CA VAL A 21 13.81 14.28 -0.43
C VAL A 21 15.09 15.08 -0.72
N SER A 22 15.49 15.99 0.17
CA SER A 22 16.73 16.77 0.00
C SER A 22 18.00 15.99 0.30
N GLU A 23 17.91 14.92 1.08
CA GLU A 23 19.06 14.12 1.51
C GLU A 23 19.51 13.14 0.45
N GLU A 24 18.57 12.59 -0.34
CA GLU A 24 18.87 11.63 -1.41
C GLU A 24 18.21 12.04 -2.75
N PRO A 25 18.87 12.92 -3.54
CA PRO A 25 18.34 13.41 -4.81
C PRO A 25 18.03 12.31 -5.83
N MET A 26 18.73 11.16 -5.78
CA MET A 26 18.46 10.04 -6.68
C MET A 26 17.05 9.47 -6.47
N LEU A 27 16.52 9.55 -5.25
CA LEU A 27 15.19 9.04 -4.89
C LEU A 27 14.10 10.12 -4.96
N ALA A 28 14.43 11.39 -5.16
CA ALA A 28 13.48 12.50 -5.11
C ALA A 28 12.24 12.27 -6.01
N SER A 29 12.45 11.87 -7.27
CA SER A 29 11.35 11.59 -8.20
C SER A 29 10.44 10.45 -7.71
N PHE A 30 11.03 9.40 -7.12
CA PHE A 30 10.29 8.27 -6.57
C PHE A 30 9.48 8.68 -5.34
N LEU A 31 10.09 9.41 -4.40
CA LEU A 31 9.41 9.90 -3.19
C LEU A 31 8.26 10.87 -3.53
N HIS A 32 8.48 11.75 -4.51
CA HIS A 32 7.43 12.64 -5.01
C HIS A 32 6.29 11.88 -5.67
N ALA A 33 6.62 10.98 -6.60
CA ALA A 33 5.62 10.21 -7.32
C ALA A 33 4.79 9.32 -6.39
N THR A 34 5.42 8.69 -5.40
CA THR A 34 4.78 7.67 -4.57
C THR A 34 4.05 8.25 -3.35
N ILE A 35 4.54 9.34 -2.75
CA ILE A 35 3.97 9.89 -1.52
C ILE A 35 3.49 11.33 -1.73
N LEU A 36 4.39 12.24 -2.14
CA LEU A 36 4.11 13.68 -2.02
C LEU A 36 3.03 14.18 -3.00
N ASN A 37 2.86 13.52 -4.14
CA ASN A 37 1.84 13.83 -5.15
C ASN A 37 0.43 13.32 -4.81
N HIS A 38 0.25 12.65 -3.68
CA HIS A 38 -1.05 12.09 -3.27
C HIS A 38 -1.66 12.86 -2.10
N ALA A 39 -2.97 13.08 -2.15
CA ALA A 39 -3.68 13.79 -1.08
C ALA A 39 -3.96 12.90 0.15
N VAL A 40 -4.13 11.58 -0.05
CA VAL A 40 -4.49 10.63 1.02
C VAL A 40 -3.72 9.32 0.89
N LEU A 41 -3.58 8.62 2.02
CA LEU A 41 -2.81 7.39 2.16
C LEU A 41 -3.19 6.30 1.14
N GLU A 42 -4.49 6.09 0.93
CA GLU A 42 -5.02 5.04 0.04
C GLU A 42 -4.62 5.26 -1.42
N HIS A 43 -4.53 6.53 -1.86
CA HIS A 43 -4.12 6.85 -3.22
C HIS A 43 -2.63 6.63 -3.44
N ALA A 44 -1.82 6.92 -2.42
CA ALA A 44 -0.38 6.65 -2.43
C ALA A 44 -0.10 5.15 -2.40
N LEU A 45 -0.78 4.42 -1.50
CA LEU A 45 -0.58 2.99 -1.35
C LEU A 45 -1.05 2.21 -2.59
N SER A 46 -2.18 2.59 -3.18
CA SER A 46 -2.65 1.96 -4.42
C SER A 46 -1.68 2.18 -5.57
N PHE A 47 -1.12 3.39 -5.71
CA PHE A 47 -0.09 3.68 -6.70
C PHE A 47 1.19 2.85 -6.45
N HIS A 48 1.65 2.80 -5.20
CA HIS A 48 2.87 2.07 -4.84
C HIS A 48 2.75 0.57 -5.11
N LEU A 49 1.71 -0.07 -4.56
CA LEU A 49 1.46 -1.49 -4.75
C LEU A 49 1.27 -1.85 -6.22
N ALA A 50 0.54 -1.03 -6.97
CA ALA A 50 0.33 -1.28 -8.40
C ALA A 50 1.63 -1.26 -9.21
N ASN A 51 2.55 -0.33 -8.90
CA ASN A 51 3.86 -0.30 -9.56
C ASN A 51 4.73 -1.50 -9.19
N GLN A 52 4.64 -2.00 -7.96
CA GLN A 52 5.36 -3.22 -7.55
C GLN A 52 4.77 -4.50 -8.18
N LEU A 53 3.45 -4.53 -8.37
CA LEU A 53 2.72 -5.70 -8.90
C LEU A 53 2.62 -5.72 -10.42
N ASP A 54 3.04 -4.65 -11.11
CA ASP A 54 3.03 -4.50 -12.57
C ASP A 54 3.62 -5.73 -13.28
N SER A 55 3.02 -6.08 -14.42
CA SER A 55 3.45 -7.18 -15.26
C SER A 55 3.02 -6.98 -16.71
N PRO A 56 3.60 -7.73 -17.67
CA PRO A 56 3.12 -7.73 -19.05
C PRO A 56 1.63 -8.11 -19.20
N THR A 57 1.06 -8.82 -18.22
CA THR A 57 -0.35 -9.23 -18.23
C THR A 57 -1.29 -8.14 -17.71
N ALA A 58 -0.86 -7.34 -16.73
CA ALA A 58 -1.66 -6.29 -16.11
C ALA A 58 -0.77 -5.12 -15.71
N SER A 59 -1.06 -3.95 -16.28
CA SER A 59 -0.31 -2.72 -16.03
C SER A 59 -0.65 -2.11 -14.67
N SER A 60 0.28 -1.34 -14.12
CA SER A 60 0.10 -0.60 -12.88
C SER A 60 -1.12 0.31 -12.90
N LEU A 61 -1.49 0.88 -14.05
CA LEU A 61 -2.71 1.68 -14.18
C LEU A 61 -3.97 0.86 -13.84
N LEU A 62 -4.12 -0.32 -14.47
CA LEU A 62 -5.28 -1.20 -14.23
C LEU A 62 -5.28 -1.78 -12.82
N LEU A 63 -4.11 -2.15 -12.31
CA LEU A 63 -3.97 -2.68 -10.95
C LEU A 63 -4.32 -1.63 -9.90
N ARG A 64 -3.90 -0.37 -10.12
CA ARG A 64 -4.20 0.75 -9.23
C ARG A 64 -5.69 0.97 -9.10
N ASP A 65 -6.44 0.95 -10.21
CA ASP A 65 -7.90 1.13 -10.19
C ASP A 65 -8.58 0.04 -9.35
N VAL A 66 -8.15 -1.22 -9.49
CA VAL A 66 -8.68 -2.34 -8.70
C VAL A 66 -8.33 -2.21 -7.21
N ILE A 67 -7.09 -1.86 -6.89
CA ILE A 67 -6.63 -1.70 -5.50
C ILE A 67 -7.38 -0.54 -4.84
N LEU A 68 -7.51 0.59 -5.54
CA LEU A 68 -8.21 1.76 -5.02
C LEU A 68 -9.70 1.45 -4.80
N GLN A 69 -10.35 0.74 -5.74
CA GLN A 69 -11.72 0.28 -5.58
C GLN A 69 -11.89 -0.54 -4.29
N ALA A 70 -10.98 -1.47 -3.99
CA ALA A 70 -11.04 -2.26 -2.77
C ALA A 70 -10.92 -1.38 -1.51
N PHE A 71 -9.98 -0.42 -1.49
CA PHE A 71 -9.81 0.51 -0.36
C PHE A 71 -11.02 1.42 -0.14
N GLU A 72 -11.63 1.92 -1.22
CA GLU A 72 -12.82 2.77 -1.13
C GLU A 72 -14.06 2.00 -0.70
N SER A 73 -14.16 0.72 -1.09
CA SER A 73 -15.33 -0.13 -0.83
C SER A 73 -15.35 -0.73 0.58
N ASP A 74 -14.19 -0.89 1.23
CA ASP A 74 -14.09 -1.54 2.54
C ASP A 74 -13.30 -0.67 3.55
N PRO A 75 -13.99 0.03 4.47
CA PRO A 75 -13.35 0.76 5.57
C PRO A 75 -12.43 -0.09 6.44
N GLY A 76 -12.73 -1.38 6.62
CA GLY A 76 -11.92 -2.28 7.43
C GLY A 76 -10.52 -2.52 6.84
N ILE A 77 -10.38 -2.48 5.51
CA ILE A 77 -9.06 -2.54 4.86
C ILE A 77 -8.27 -1.27 5.19
N ARG A 78 -8.90 -0.10 5.12
CA ARG A 78 -8.27 1.20 5.41
C ARG A 78 -7.80 1.31 6.86
N GLU A 79 -8.61 0.84 7.80
CA GLU A 79 -8.23 0.77 9.22
C GLU A 79 -7.07 -0.21 9.43
N SER A 80 -7.12 -1.37 8.76
CA SER A 80 -6.06 -2.37 8.85
C SER A 80 -4.72 -1.86 8.33
N VAL A 81 -4.69 -1.12 7.23
CA VAL A 81 -3.45 -0.49 6.70
C VAL A 81 -2.76 0.35 7.77
N ARG A 82 -3.53 1.19 8.47
CA ARG A 82 -3.02 2.08 9.53
C ARG A 82 -2.56 1.31 10.76
N ALA A 83 -3.31 0.28 11.14
CA ALA A 83 -2.95 -0.62 12.22
C ALA A 83 -1.66 -1.41 11.92
N ASP A 84 -1.48 -1.86 10.68
CA ASP A 84 -0.31 -2.60 10.24
C ASP A 84 0.95 -1.72 10.25
N LEU A 85 0.86 -0.46 9.80
CA LEU A 85 1.95 0.52 9.90
C LEU A 85 2.31 0.81 11.36
N GLN A 86 1.31 1.03 12.22
CA GLN A 86 1.53 1.27 13.64
C GLN A 86 2.18 0.05 14.31
N ALA A 87 1.73 -1.15 13.98
CA ALA A 87 2.27 -2.38 14.54
C ALA A 87 3.75 -2.59 14.17
N VAL A 88 4.19 -2.13 12.99
CA VAL A 88 5.62 -2.14 12.65
C VAL A 88 6.37 -1.17 13.56
N LEU A 89 5.91 0.06 13.69
CA LEU A 89 6.57 1.08 14.53
C LEU A 89 6.66 0.65 16.01
N ASP A 90 5.63 -0.01 16.53
CA ASP A 90 5.58 -0.43 17.93
C ASP A 90 6.48 -1.64 18.24
N ARG A 91 6.76 -2.48 17.23
CA ARG A 91 7.39 -3.79 17.44
C ARG A 91 8.80 -3.89 16.87
N ASP A 92 9.12 -3.10 15.84
CA ASP A 92 10.43 -3.10 15.21
C ASP A 92 11.30 -2.00 15.82
N SER A 93 12.23 -2.40 16.69
CA SER A 93 13.16 -1.47 17.33
C SER A 93 14.07 -0.71 16.36
N ALA A 94 14.21 -1.17 15.11
CA ALA A 94 15.03 -0.52 14.10
C ALA A 94 14.23 0.44 13.20
N CYS A 95 12.90 0.47 13.31
CA CYS A 95 12.04 1.33 12.52
C CYS A 95 11.52 2.50 13.37
N HIS A 96 11.81 3.73 12.97
CA HIS A 96 11.39 4.93 13.70
C HIS A 96 10.51 5.88 12.90
N GLU A 97 10.37 5.64 11.60
CA GLU A 97 9.64 6.49 10.68
C GLU A 97 8.69 5.65 9.83
N LEU A 98 7.45 6.11 9.67
CA LEU A 98 6.37 5.40 9.00
C LEU A 98 6.53 5.35 7.47
N TYR A 99 7.26 6.29 6.86
CA TYR A 99 7.54 6.24 5.42
C TYR A 99 8.38 5.01 5.03
N ILE A 100 9.22 4.49 5.95
CA ILE A 100 10.09 3.33 5.71
C ILE A 100 9.26 2.05 5.45
N PRO A 101 8.37 1.59 6.36
CA PRO A 101 7.58 0.40 6.10
C PRO A 101 6.59 0.60 4.96
N PHE A 102 6.08 1.83 4.79
CA PHE A 102 5.23 2.17 3.67
C PHE A 102 5.94 1.94 2.32
N LEU A 103 7.20 2.35 2.17
CA LEU A 103 7.93 2.27 0.90
C LEU A 103 8.64 0.93 0.68
N TYR A 104 9.21 0.33 1.73
CA TYR A 104 10.25 -0.68 1.55
C TYR A 104 9.92 -2.06 2.15
N PHE A 105 8.91 -2.18 3.01
CA PHE A 105 8.67 -3.44 3.71
C PHE A 105 7.77 -4.37 2.92
N LYS A 106 8.38 -5.33 2.21
CA LYS A 106 7.65 -6.32 1.41
C LYS A 106 6.60 -7.13 2.19
N GLY A 107 6.80 -7.32 3.50
CA GLY A 107 5.81 -7.98 4.36
C GLY A 107 4.54 -7.15 4.53
N PHE A 108 4.69 -5.83 4.71
CA PHE A 108 3.57 -4.89 4.71
C PHE A 108 2.88 -4.88 3.33
N HIS A 109 3.64 -4.77 2.24
CA HIS A 109 3.08 -4.78 0.88
C HIS A 109 2.31 -6.07 0.57
N ALA A 110 2.85 -7.22 0.96
CA ALA A 110 2.19 -8.50 0.80
C ALA A 110 0.86 -8.56 1.57
N LEU A 111 0.85 -8.11 2.83
CA LEU A 111 -0.38 -8.12 3.63
C LEU A 111 -1.47 -7.23 3.01
N GLN A 112 -1.12 -6.02 2.55
CA GLN A 112 -2.10 -5.14 1.90
C GLN A 112 -2.58 -5.71 0.56
N THR A 113 -1.69 -6.35 -0.21
CA THR A 113 -2.04 -7.04 -1.46
C THR A 113 -2.98 -8.21 -1.20
N HIS A 114 -2.74 -8.98 -0.14
CA HIS A 114 -3.64 -10.05 0.28
C HIS A 114 -5.03 -9.52 0.66
N ARG A 115 -5.14 -8.38 1.37
CA ARG A 115 -6.46 -7.79 1.69
C ARG A 115 -7.24 -7.42 0.43
N VAL A 116 -6.58 -6.92 -0.61
CA VAL A 116 -7.19 -6.68 -1.93
C VAL A 116 -7.63 -7.99 -2.58
N ALA A 117 -6.78 -9.01 -2.57
CA ALA A 117 -7.12 -10.34 -3.10
C ALA A 117 -8.30 -10.99 -2.36
N HIS A 118 -8.33 -10.90 -1.04
CA HIS A 118 -9.42 -11.39 -0.19
C HIS A 118 -10.72 -10.64 -0.47
N TRP A 119 -10.67 -9.32 -0.61
CA TRP A 119 -11.84 -8.54 -1.02
C TRP A 119 -12.37 -9.01 -2.38
N LEU A 120 -11.50 -9.17 -3.38
CA LEU A 120 -11.88 -9.68 -4.70
C LEU A 120 -12.51 -11.07 -4.63
N TRP A 121 -11.94 -11.96 -3.80
CA TRP A 121 -12.48 -13.30 -3.56
C TRP A 121 -13.92 -13.24 -3.03
N ARG A 122 -14.17 -12.38 -2.03
CA ARG A 122 -15.50 -12.16 -1.46
C ARG A 122 -16.51 -11.55 -2.44
N GLN A 123 -16.03 -10.85 -3.48
CA GLN A 123 -16.88 -10.37 -4.58
C GLN A 123 -17.11 -11.41 -5.69
N GLY A 124 -16.63 -12.65 -5.53
CA GLY A 124 -16.70 -13.69 -6.56
C GLY A 124 -15.75 -13.48 -7.74
N ARG A 125 -14.81 -12.53 -7.64
CA ARG A 125 -13.80 -12.25 -8.67
C ARG A 125 -12.56 -13.15 -8.48
N GLU A 126 -12.78 -14.45 -8.34
CA GLU A 126 -11.78 -15.43 -7.92
C GLU A 126 -10.54 -15.47 -8.82
N SER A 127 -10.71 -15.44 -10.15
CA SER A 127 -9.59 -15.44 -11.08
C SER A 127 -8.66 -14.23 -10.87
N LEU A 128 -9.22 -13.06 -10.55
CA LEU A 128 -8.42 -11.88 -10.26
C LEU A 128 -7.78 -11.96 -8.86
N ALA A 129 -8.50 -12.50 -7.88
CA ALA A 129 -7.93 -12.75 -6.55
C ALA A 129 -6.70 -13.68 -6.61
N LEU A 130 -6.79 -14.77 -7.36
CA LEU A 130 -5.69 -15.71 -7.59
C LEU A 130 -4.55 -15.08 -8.40
N PHE A 131 -4.87 -14.18 -9.34
CA PHE A 131 -3.85 -13.38 -10.00
C PHE A 131 -3.08 -12.50 -9.01
N PHE A 132 -3.77 -11.78 -8.13
CA PHE A 132 -3.11 -10.98 -7.08
C PHE A 132 -2.27 -11.83 -6.12
N GLN A 133 -2.75 -13.02 -5.73
CA GLN A 133 -1.96 -13.99 -4.97
C GLN A 133 -0.66 -14.35 -5.70
N ASN A 134 -0.74 -14.72 -6.98
CA ASN A 134 0.44 -15.07 -7.77
C ASN A 134 1.44 -13.90 -7.90
N ARG A 135 0.95 -12.68 -8.12
CA ARG A 135 1.80 -11.48 -8.17
C ARG A 135 2.47 -11.22 -6.82
N MET A 136 1.73 -11.31 -5.71
CA MET A 136 2.27 -11.18 -4.36
C MET A 136 3.37 -12.22 -4.08
N THR A 137 3.15 -13.49 -4.44
CA THR A 137 4.15 -14.57 -4.30
C THR A 137 5.40 -14.26 -5.10
N THR A 138 5.25 -13.83 -6.34
CA THR A 138 6.38 -13.58 -7.25
C THR A 138 7.16 -12.32 -6.86
N THR A 139 6.47 -11.24 -6.47
CA THR A 139 7.10 -9.94 -6.18
C THR A 139 7.65 -9.88 -4.75
N PHE A 140 6.92 -10.43 -3.77
CA PHE A 140 7.27 -10.26 -2.34
C PHE A 140 7.77 -11.57 -1.69
N GLY A 141 7.62 -12.72 -2.35
CA GLY A 141 7.99 -14.03 -1.81
C GLY A 141 7.05 -14.52 -0.71
N VAL A 142 5.81 -14.02 -0.69
CA VAL A 142 4.79 -14.34 0.32
C VAL A 142 3.57 -14.93 -0.40
N ASP A 143 3.17 -16.14 -0.02
CA ASP A 143 2.03 -16.84 -0.62
C ASP A 143 0.92 -17.01 0.42
N ILE A 144 -0.17 -16.26 0.26
CA ILE A 144 -1.34 -16.26 1.14
C ILE A 144 -2.57 -16.44 0.26
N HIS A 145 -3.29 -17.54 0.45
CA HIS A 145 -4.51 -17.81 -0.30
C HIS A 145 -5.56 -16.72 -0.05
N PRO A 146 -6.27 -16.21 -1.07
CA PRO A 146 -7.25 -15.13 -0.89
C PRO A 146 -8.38 -15.44 0.08
N ALA A 147 -8.73 -16.71 0.28
CA ALA A 147 -9.76 -17.14 1.24
C ALA A 147 -9.27 -17.31 2.69
N ALA A 148 -8.00 -17.01 2.99
CA ALA A 148 -7.46 -17.01 4.36
C ALA A 148 -8.04 -15.87 5.20
#